data_AF-T0Q449-F1
#
_entry.id   AF-T0Q449-F1
#
_cell.length_a   1.000
_cell.length_b   1.000
_cell.length_c   1.000
_cell.angle_alpha   90.00
_cell.angle_beta   90.00
_cell.angle_gamma   90.00
#
_symmetry.space_group_name_H-M   'P 1'
#
loop_
_entity.id
_entity.type
_entity.pdbx_description
1 polymer ?
#
loop_
_entity_poly.entity_id
_entity_poly.type
_entity_poly.pdbx_seq_one_letter_code
_entity_poly.pdbx_strand_id
1 'polypeptide(L)'
;MQEVKDELAKAKITVPVTIADYADTWAANPSMVEAVDIVSANQYPYWEKKNANESAAWFYKRMEPVIASAIKYKKKILISETGWATGGFAAKAGPSTPAQAAKYLNDFSLLAKQMDWNYYYFTSFDMAFNSNETDTDNVEQHFGLFYANGTMKPCYANLTVTGTSTVVTKAPSQLATVTPAPKASSANKTDNATATIKPTTTTVPGATPKSAAMGAALTSLVSMAVASVVMLAL
;
A
#
# COMPACT_ATOMS: atom_id res chain seq x y z
N MET A 1 -8.26 -3.34 17.55
CA MET A 1 -8.93 -4.47 16.85
C MET A 1 -10.05 -5.10 17.66
N GLN A 2 -9.88 -5.33 18.97
CA GLN A 2 -10.93 -5.95 19.79
C GLN A 2 -12.25 -5.16 19.77
N GLU A 3 -12.20 -3.84 19.96
CA GLU A 3 -13.39 -2.98 19.88
C GLU A 3 -14.15 -3.12 18.55
N VAL A 4 -13.43 -3.13 17.41
CA VAL A 4 -14.06 -3.33 16.09
C VAL A 4 -14.74 -4.71 15.99
N LYS A 5 -14.09 -5.76 16.50
CA LYS A 5 -14.67 -7.11 16.53
C LYS A 5 -15.91 -7.17 17.42
N ASP A 6 -15.88 -6.50 18.57
CA ASP A 6 -17.00 -6.45 19.50
C ASP A 6 -18.20 -5.72 18.89
N GLU A 7 -17.99 -4.60 18.19
CA GLU A 7 -19.05 -3.88 17.50
C GLU A 7 -19.67 -4.71 16.36
N LEU A 8 -18.84 -5.40 15.55
CA LEU A 8 -19.35 -6.31 14.51
C LEU A 8 -20.14 -7.49 15.10
N ALA A 9 -19.68 -8.04 16.23
CA ALA A 9 -20.38 -9.11 16.94
C ALA A 9 -21.74 -8.64 17.48
N LYS A 10 -21.82 -7.45 18.08
CA LYS A 10 -23.09 -6.83 18.52
C LYS A 10 -24.06 -6.65 17.35
N ALA A 11 -23.52 -6.29 16.17
CA ALA A 11 -24.29 -6.15 14.94
C ALA A 11 -24.61 -7.49 14.23
N LYS A 12 -24.14 -8.63 14.76
CA LYS A 12 -24.26 -9.96 14.14
C LYS A 12 -23.65 -10.06 12.73
N ILE A 13 -22.59 -9.29 12.48
CA ILE A 13 -21.84 -9.33 11.23
C ILE A 13 -20.61 -10.23 11.41
N THR A 14 -20.49 -11.27 10.60
CA THR A 14 -19.36 -12.20 10.64
C THR A 14 -18.46 -11.98 9.42
N VAL A 15 -17.41 -11.18 9.60
CA VAL A 15 -16.37 -10.93 8.59
C VAL A 15 -14.99 -10.94 9.25
N PRO A 16 -13.92 -11.39 8.56
CA PRO A 16 -12.57 -11.28 9.08
C PRO A 16 -12.17 -9.83 9.29
N VAL A 17 -11.59 -9.52 10.44
CA VAL A 17 -11.14 -8.18 10.81
C VAL A 17 -9.61 -8.12 10.74
N THR A 18 -9.09 -7.11 10.04
CA THR A 18 -7.66 -6.88 9.86
C THR A 18 -7.32 -5.39 9.84
N ILE A 19 -6.03 -5.09 9.71
CA ILE A 19 -5.47 -3.80 9.34
C ILE A 19 -4.56 -4.03 8.14
N ALA A 20 -4.57 -3.16 7.15
CA ALA A 20 -3.61 -3.23 6.05
C ALA A 20 -2.41 -2.35 6.37
N ASP A 21 -1.20 -2.92 6.32
CA ASP A 21 0.04 -2.18 6.60
C ASP A 21 1.23 -2.84 5.90
N TYR A 22 2.37 -2.15 5.87
CA TYR A 22 3.60 -2.63 5.27
C TYR A 22 4.18 -3.84 6.02
N ALA A 23 4.85 -4.73 5.28
CA ALA A 23 5.56 -5.89 5.84
C ALA A 23 6.51 -5.52 7.00
N ASP A 24 7.15 -4.34 6.94
CA ASP A 24 8.02 -3.83 8.01
C ASP A 24 7.25 -3.50 9.29
N THR A 25 6.06 -2.93 9.18
CA THR A 25 5.21 -2.62 10.34
C THR A 25 4.79 -3.90 11.04
N TRP A 26 4.38 -4.91 10.27
CA TRP A 26 4.06 -6.24 10.78
C TRP A 26 5.27 -6.92 11.44
N ALA A 27 6.43 -6.86 10.79
CA ALA A 27 7.66 -7.43 11.32
C ALA A 27 8.08 -6.76 12.64
N ALA A 28 7.98 -5.44 12.73
CA ALA A 28 8.33 -4.66 13.92
C ALA A 28 7.33 -4.84 15.07
N ASN A 29 6.08 -5.22 14.78
CA ASN A 29 5.01 -5.34 15.77
C ASN A 29 4.30 -6.71 15.71
N PRO A 30 4.97 -7.83 16.05
CA PRO A 30 4.39 -9.17 15.90
C PRO A 30 3.10 -9.42 16.69
N SER A 31 2.85 -8.67 17.77
CA SER A 31 1.60 -8.73 18.54
C SER A 31 0.38 -8.28 17.73
N MET A 32 0.55 -7.49 16.67
CA MET A 32 -0.53 -7.14 15.75
C MET A 32 -1.14 -8.37 15.09
N VAL A 33 -0.31 -9.39 14.79
CA VAL A 33 -0.75 -10.63 14.12
C VAL A 33 -1.75 -11.39 14.99
N GLU A 34 -1.55 -11.39 16.30
CA GLU A 34 -2.47 -12.05 17.25
C GLU A 34 -3.85 -11.37 17.28
N ALA A 35 -3.86 -10.03 17.18
CA ALA A 35 -5.06 -9.22 17.32
C ALA A 35 -6.02 -9.26 16.11
N VAL A 36 -5.53 -9.64 14.92
CA VAL A 36 -6.31 -9.73 13.67
C VAL A 36 -6.79 -11.14 13.37
N ASP A 37 -7.80 -11.29 12.51
CA ASP A 37 -8.27 -12.60 12.03
C ASP A 37 -7.44 -13.11 10.84
N ILE A 38 -6.94 -12.18 10.02
CA ILE A 38 -6.07 -12.41 8.88
C ILE A 38 -5.01 -11.31 8.84
N VAL A 39 -3.79 -11.62 8.42
CA VAL A 39 -2.75 -10.61 8.20
C VAL A 39 -2.94 -10.00 6.81
N SER A 40 -3.08 -8.68 6.71
CA SER A 40 -3.18 -7.96 5.45
C SER A 40 -1.89 -7.15 5.24
N ALA A 41 -1.01 -7.66 4.38
CA ALA A 41 0.33 -7.10 4.21
C ALA A 41 0.50 -6.43 2.84
N ASN A 42 1.04 -5.21 2.87
CA ASN A 42 1.48 -4.48 1.69
C ASN A 42 3.00 -4.68 1.53
N GLN A 43 3.46 -4.99 0.33
CA GLN A 43 4.89 -5.01 0.05
C GLN A 43 5.22 -4.68 -1.39
N TYR A 44 6.16 -3.75 -1.59
CA TYR A 44 6.52 -3.19 -2.89
C TYR A 44 8.03 -3.18 -3.12
N PRO A 45 8.60 -4.22 -3.76
CA PRO A 45 9.98 -4.17 -4.24
C PRO A 45 10.26 -2.96 -5.15
N TYR A 46 9.24 -2.46 -5.85
CA TYR A 46 9.28 -1.27 -6.67
C TYR A 46 9.81 -0.04 -5.90
N TRP A 47 9.28 0.23 -4.71
CA TRP A 47 9.71 1.36 -3.87
C TRP A 47 11.06 1.13 -3.18
N GLU A 48 11.60 -0.08 -3.29
CA GLU A 48 12.92 -0.46 -2.79
C GLU A 48 13.98 -0.50 -3.90
N LYS A 49 13.72 0.19 -5.03
CA LYS A 49 14.61 0.34 -6.20
C LYS A 49 15.00 -0.98 -6.86
N LYS A 50 14.16 -2.00 -6.74
CA LYS A 50 14.44 -3.31 -7.32
C LYS A 50 14.15 -3.34 -8.82
N ASN A 51 14.81 -4.27 -9.50
CA ASN A 51 14.43 -4.66 -10.85
C ASN A 51 13.39 -5.80 -10.78
N ALA A 52 12.45 -5.86 -11.73
CA ALA A 52 11.42 -6.91 -11.73
C ALA A 52 12.02 -8.34 -11.72
N ASN A 53 13.21 -8.54 -12.33
CA ASN A 53 13.95 -9.81 -12.37
C ASN A 53 14.23 -10.43 -11.01
N GLU A 54 14.43 -9.63 -9.97
CA GLU A 54 14.75 -10.10 -8.61
C GLU A 54 13.59 -9.89 -7.63
N SER A 55 12.52 -9.22 -8.07
CA SER A 55 11.55 -8.62 -7.17
C SER A 55 10.64 -9.62 -6.48
N ALA A 56 10.31 -10.76 -7.09
CA ALA A 56 9.55 -11.81 -6.41
C ALA A 56 10.37 -12.44 -5.26
N ALA A 57 11.65 -12.75 -5.50
CA ALA A 57 12.53 -13.27 -4.45
C ALA A 57 12.74 -12.23 -3.34
N TRP A 58 12.90 -10.96 -3.71
CA TRP A 58 12.99 -9.88 -2.74
C TRP A 58 11.70 -9.70 -1.92
N PHE A 59 10.53 -9.76 -2.57
CA PHE A 59 9.24 -9.72 -1.90
C PHE A 59 9.16 -10.81 -0.83
N TYR A 60 9.46 -12.06 -1.19
CA TYR A 60 9.45 -13.17 -0.26
C TYR A 60 10.40 -12.94 0.92
N LYS A 61 11.64 -12.51 0.64
CA LYS A 61 12.64 -12.21 1.69
C LYS A 61 12.11 -11.19 2.71
N ARG A 62 11.44 -10.14 2.24
CA ARG A 62 10.90 -9.07 3.09
C ARG A 62 9.69 -9.55 3.89
N MET A 63 8.95 -10.51 3.37
CA MET A 63 7.82 -11.15 4.04
C MET A 63 8.22 -12.21 5.08
N GLU A 64 9.45 -12.72 5.09
CA GLU A 64 9.87 -13.81 6.00
C GLU A 64 9.50 -13.59 7.48
N PRO A 65 9.72 -12.41 8.11
CA PRO A 65 9.33 -12.19 9.51
C PRO A 65 7.81 -12.20 9.71
N VAL A 66 7.06 -11.71 8.71
CA VAL A 66 5.59 -11.71 8.72
C VAL A 66 5.06 -13.13 8.61
N ILE A 67 5.66 -13.94 7.73
CA ILE A 67 5.35 -15.37 7.58
C ILE A 67 5.63 -16.13 8.87
N ALA A 68 6.80 -15.91 9.49
CA ALA A 68 7.15 -16.53 10.76
C ALA A 68 6.11 -16.21 11.85
N SER A 69 5.70 -14.94 11.95
CA SER A 69 4.70 -14.48 12.90
C SER A 69 3.31 -15.09 12.61
N ALA A 70 2.89 -15.12 11.35
CA ALA A 70 1.63 -15.72 10.93
C ALA A 70 1.58 -17.23 11.24
N ILE A 71 2.67 -17.97 11.03
CA ILE A 71 2.79 -19.38 11.40
C ILE A 71 2.63 -19.55 12.91
N LYS A 72 3.35 -18.75 13.71
CA LYS A 72 3.29 -18.80 15.19
C LYS A 72 1.85 -18.63 15.72
N TYR A 73 1.13 -17.66 15.17
CA TYR A 73 -0.25 -17.33 15.60
C TYR A 73 -1.34 -18.03 14.76
N LYS A 74 -0.96 -18.95 13.87
CA LYS A 74 -1.86 -19.71 12.99
C LYS A 74 -2.81 -18.81 12.17
N LYS A 75 -2.28 -17.71 11.62
CA LYS A 75 -3.03 -16.75 10.80
C LYS A 75 -2.73 -16.96 9.33
N LYS A 76 -3.74 -16.74 8.48
CA LYS A 76 -3.52 -16.61 7.03
C LYS A 76 -2.92 -15.25 6.71
N ILE A 77 -2.23 -15.17 5.56
CA ILE A 77 -1.74 -13.92 4.98
C ILE A 77 -2.53 -13.64 3.71
N LEU A 78 -3.00 -12.41 3.60
CA LEU A 78 -3.54 -11.77 2.42
C LEU A 78 -2.54 -10.68 2.02
N ILE A 79 -2.14 -10.65 0.75
CA ILE A 79 -1.37 -9.52 0.23
C ILE A 79 -2.36 -8.43 -0.21
N SER A 80 -2.58 -7.43 0.65
CA SER A 80 -3.54 -6.37 0.33
C SER A 80 -3.07 -5.50 -0.81
N GLU A 81 -1.76 -5.28 -0.94
CA GLU A 81 -1.24 -4.46 -2.02
C GLU A 81 0.17 -4.89 -2.45
N THR A 82 0.33 -4.99 -3.75
CA THR A 82 1.61 -4.95 -4.45
C THR A 82 1.36 -4.56 -5.91
N GLY A 83 2.34 -3.98 -6.58
CA GLY A 83 2.17 -3.51 -7.95
C GLY A 83 3.46 -2.98 -8.54
N TRP A 84 3.37 -2.58 -9.82
CA TRP A 84 4.50 -2.00 -10.54
C TRP A 84 4.00 -0.97 -11.56
N ALA A 85 4.59 0.23 -11.55
CA ALA A 85 4.23 1.27 -12.50
C ALA A 85 4.67 0.92 -13.93
N THR A 86 3.79 1.08 -14.92
CA THR A 86 4.12 0.87 -16.33
C THR A 86 4.84 2.06 -16.98
N GLY A 87 4.95 3.19 -16.28
CA GLY A 87 5.47 4.45 -16.80
C GLY A 87 5.68 5.50 -15.71
N GLY A 88 6.02 6.71 -16.12
CA GLY A 88 6.34 7.81 -15.22
C GLY A 88 7.75 7.73 -14.63
N PHE A 89 8.10 8.70 -13.80
CA PHE A 89 9.40 8.79 -13.14
C PHE A 89 9.25 9.01 -11.64
N ALA A 90 10.13 8.37 -10.86
CA ALA A 90 10.28 8.61 -9.43
C ALA A 90 11.73 8.30 -9.04
N ALA A 91 12.42 9.26 -8.42
CA ALA A 91 13.87 9.19 -8.20
C ALA A 91 14.31 8.00 -7.31
N LYS A 92 13.41 7.44 -6.51
CA LYS A 92 13.69 6.35 -5.57
C LYS A 92 12.91 5.07 -5.85
N ALA A 93 12.41 4.91 -7.07
CA ALA A 93 11.67 3.72 -7.49
C ALA A 93 12.50 2.78 -8.40
N GLY A 94 11.97 1.58 -8.63
CA GLY A 94 12.43 0.67 -9.67
C GLY A 94 12.04 1.18 -11.08
N PRO A 95 12.55 0.55 -12.16
CA PRO A 95 12.27 1.01 -13.51
C PRO A 95 10.79 0.89 -13.88
N SER A 96 10.15 2.01 -14.21
CA SER A 96 8.75 2.10 -14.60
C SER A 96 8.56 1.85 -16.09
N THR A 97 8.52 0.58 -16.51
CA THR A 97 8.27 0.22 -17.91
C THR A 97 7.20 -0.86 -18.03
N PRO A 98 6.48 -0.94 -19.16
CA PRO A 98 5.46 -1.98 -19.34
C PRO A 98 6.04 -3.40 -19.25
N ALA A 99 7.26 -3.60 -19.74
CA ALA A 99 7.95 -4.88 -19.68
C ALA A 99 8.28 -5.31 -18.24
N GLN A 100 8.76 -4.38 -17.41
CA GLN A 100 9.06 -4.65 -16.00
C GLN A 100 7.78 -4.94 -15.21
N ALA A 101 6.71 -4.19 -15.49
CA ALA A 101 5.45 -4.36 -14.81
C ALA A 101 4.78 -5.70 -15.13
N ALA A 102 4.75 -6.09 -16.41
CA ALA A 102 4.26 -7.40 -16.83
C ALA A 102 5.10 -8.55 -16.24
N LYS A 103 6.43 -8.39 -16.23
CA LYS A 103 7.31 -9.37 -15.61
C LYS A 103 7.05 -9.52 -14.11
N TYR A 104 6.91 -8.41 -13.39
CA TYR A 104 6.63 -8.45 -11.96
C TYR A 104 5.29 -9.13 -11.66
N LEU A 105 4.23 -8.79 -12.41
CA LEU A 105 2.92 -9.43 -12.26
C LEU A 105 3.00 -10.95 -12.47
N ASN A 106 3.71 -11.42 -13.51
CA ASN A 106 3.91 -12.85 -13.74
C ASN A 106 4.62 -13.53 -12.56
N ASP A 107 5.80 -13.04 -12.19
CA ASP A 107 6.65 -13.69 -11.20
C ASP A 107 6.03 -13.64 -9.80
N PHE A 108 5.38 -12.52 -9.44
CA PHE A 108 4.61 -12.42 -8.20
C PHE A 108 3.42 -13.36 -8.19
N SER A 109 2.67 -13.49 -9.29
CA SER A 109 1.53 -14.42 -9.36
C SER A 109 1.95 -15.87 -9.14
N LEU A 110 3.11 -16.26 -9.68
CA LEU A 110 3.70 -17.58 -9.46
C LEU A 110 4.12 -17.78 -7.99
N LEU A 111 4.75 -16.77 -7.38
CA LEU A 111 5.10 -16.80 -5.96
C LEU A 111 3.87 -16.90 -5.07
N ALA A 112 2.84 -16.07 -5.32
CA ALA A 112 1.60 -16.09 -4.57
C ALA A 112 0.91 -17.47 -4.65
N LYS A 113 0.93 -18.10 -5.82
CA LYS A 113 0.46 -19.48 -6.00
C LYS A 113 1.31 -20.49 -5.22
N GLN A 114 2.64 -20.37 -5.22
CA GLN A 114 3.52 -21.24 -4.43
C GLN A 114 3.26 -21.12 -2.92
N MET A 115 2.94 -19.91 -2.46
CA MET A 115 2.72 -19.60 -1.04
C MET A 115 1.28 -19.76 -0.57
N ASP A 116 0.35 -20.11 -1.47
CA ASP A 116 -1.10 -20.12 -1.22
C ASP A 116 -1.62 -18.78 -0.67
N TRP A 117 -1.17 -17.67 -1.26
CA TRP A 117 -1.60 -16.33 -0.91
C TRP A 117 -2.70 -15.82 -1.83
N ASN A 118 -3.79 -15.38 -1.22
CA ASN A 118 -4.71 -14.45 -1.87
C ASN A 118 -4.06 -13.07 -1.93
N TYR A 119 -4.39 -12.29 -2.98
CA TYR A 119 -3.86 -10.95 -3.14
C TYR A 119 -4.80 -10.01 -3.89
N TYR A 120 -4.64 -8.71 -3.64
CA TYR A 120 -5.15 -7.64 -4.50
C TYR A 120 -3.98 -6.94 -5.17
N TYR A 121 -3.92 -7.01 -6.51
CA TYR A 121 -2.86 -6.34 -7.28
C TYR A 121 -3.20 -4.87 -7.45
N PHE A 122 -2.30 -4.00 -7.03
CA PHE A 122 -2.43 -2.57 -7.09
C PHE A 122 -1.98 -2.07 -8.49
N THR A 123 -2.87 -1.52 -9.32
CA THR A 123 -4.32 -1.30 -9.11
C THR A 123 -5.10 -1.59 -10.40
N SER A 124 -6.42 -1.49 -10.35
CA SER A 124 -7.26 -1.73 -11.53
C SER A 124 -7.00 -0.70 -12.62
N PHE A 125 -7.12 0.60 -12.33
CA PHE A 125 -7.02 1.66 -13.34
C PHE A 125 -5.92 2.66 -13.01
N ASP A 126 -5.28 3.20 -14.05
CA ASP A 126 -4.44 4.38 -13.91
C ASP A 126 -5.26 5.52 -13.31
N MET A 127 -4.68 6.22 -12.35
CA MET A 127 -5.34 7.29 -11.61
C MET A 127 -4.74 8.63 -12.02
N ALA A 128 -5.56 9.51 -12.59
CA ALA A 128 -5.15 10.88 -12.88
C ALA A 128 -5.41 11.77 -11.66
N PHE A 129 -4.52 11.75 -10.66
CA PHE A 129 -4.56 12.75 -9.58
C PHE A 129 -3.65 13.93 -9.98
N ASN A 130 -4.25 15.13 -10.04
CA ASN A 130 -3.66 16.45 -10.33
C ASN A 130 -2.46 16.46 -11.29
N SER A 131 -2.75 16.63 -12.57
CA SER A 131 -1.81 16.83 -13.67
C SER A 131 -1.13 18.20 -13.64
N ASN A 132 -0.51 18.59 -12.51
CA ASN A 132 0.47 19.65 -12.58
C ASN A 132 1.65 19.11 -13.38
N GLU A 133 1.71 19.44 -14.67
CA GLU A 133 2.71 18.94 -15.63
C GLU A 133 4.17 19.22 -15.20
N THR A 134 4.36 20.08 -14.19
CA THR A 134 5.65 20.37 -13.57
C THR A 134 6.10 19.33 -12.54
N ASP A 135 5.20 18.44 -12.10
CA ASP A 135 5.56 17.36 -11.19
C ASP A 135 6.19 16.21 -11.96
N THR A 136 7.49 16.03 -11.74
CA THR A 136 8.26 14.94 -12.35
C THR A 136 8.06 13.61 -11.64
N ASP A 137 7.46 13.60 -10.44
CA ASP A 137 7.18 12.38 -9.66
C ASP A 137 5.74 11.89 -9.92
N ASN A 138 5.55 11.14 -11.00
CA ASN A 138 4.22 10.80 -11.51
C ASN A 138 3.95 9.29 -11.68
N VAL A 139 4.80 8.43 -11.13
CA VAL A 139 4.67 6.97 -11.28
C VAL A 139 3.38 6.41 -10.70
N GLU A 140 2.85 7.04 -9.65
CA GLU A 140 1.60 6.65 -9.01
C GLU A 140 0.40 6.71 -9.99
N GLN A 141 0.49 7.51 -11.07
CA GLN A 141 -0.53 7.60 -12.11
C GLN A 141 -0.53 6.39 -13.07
N HIS A 142 0.47 5.50 -12.96
CA HIS A 142 0.76 4.46 -13.95
C HIS A 142 0.75 3.03 -13.40
N PHE A 143 0.21 2.78 -12.20
CA PHE A 143 0.12 1.44 -11.60
C PHE A 143 -1.06 0.59 -12.11
N GLY A 144 -1.96 1.16 -12.91
CA GLY A 144 -3.15 0.45 -13.38
C GLY A 144 -2.85 -0.72 -14.30
N LEU A 145 -3.60 -1.81 -14.16
CA LEU A 145 -3.72 -2.86 -15.18
C LEU A 145 -4.41 -2.34 -16.45
N PHE A 146 -5.30 -1.37 -16.26
CA PHE A 146 -6.02 -0.67 -17.31
C PHE A 146 -5.59 0.79 -17.33
N TYR A 147 -5.65 1.42 -18.50
CA TYR A 147 -5.64 2.87 -18.60
C TYR A 147 -6.88 3.45 -17.90
N ALA A 148 -6.87 4.75 -17.61
CA ALA A 148 -7.99 5.46 -16.99
C ALA A 148 -9.30 5.36 -17.80
N ASN A 149 -9.22 5.15 -19.12
CA ASN A 149 -10.38 4.95 -19.99
C ASN A 149 -10.95 3.51 -19.98
N GLY A 150 -10.41 2.63 -19.13
CA GLY A 150 -10.83 1.24 -19.02
C GLY A 150 -10.28 0.29 -20.09
N THR A 151 -9.40 0.76 -20.97
CA THR A 151 -8.71 -0.12 -21.92
C THR A 151 -7.57 -0.85 -21.21
N MET A 152 -7.50 -2.18 -21.33
CA MET A 152 -6.41 -2.95 -20.73
C MET A 152 -5.08 -2.57 -21.38
N LYS A 153 -4.03 -2.38 -20.59
CA LYS A 153 -2.72 -2.02 -21.15
C LYS A 153 -2.16 -3.20 -21.96
N PRO A 154 -1.54 -2.96 -23.13
CA PRO A 154 -1.06 -4.03 -24.01
C PRO A 154 -0.10 -5.04 -23.35
N CYS A 155 0.71 -4.59 -22.38
CA CYS A 155 1.62 -5.44 -21.64
C CYS A 155 0.91 -6.49 -20.77
N TYR A 156 -0.33 -6.24 -20.36
CA TYR A 156 -1.14 -7.18 -19.58
C TYR A 156 -2.14 -7.94 -20.45
N ALA A 157 -2.70 -7.31 -21.49
CA ALA A 157 -3.62 -7.97 -22.42
C ALA A 157 -3.03 -9.22 -23.09
N ASN A 158 -1.71 -9.21 -23.31
CA ASN A 158 -0.97 -10.31 -23.92
C ASN A 158 -0.25 -11.19 -22.88
N LEU A 159 -0.45 -10.94 -21.59
CA LEU A 159 0.24 -11.68 -20.53
C LEU A 159 -0.52 -12.96 -20.20
N THR A 160 0.10 -14.10 -20.49
CA THR A 160 -0.30 -15.39 -19.91
C THR A 160 0.67 -15.72 -18.79
N VAL A 161 0.17 -15.84 -17.55
CA VAL A 161 0.99 -16.28 -16.43
C VAL A 161 1.46 -17.71 -16.69
N THR A 162 2.76 -17.90 -16.84
CA THR A 162 3.34 -19.20 -17.26
C THR A 162 4.62 -19.51 -16.50
N GLY A 163 4.91 -20.80 -16.38
CA GLY A 163 6.09 -21.31 -15.68
C GLY A 163 5.83 -21.66 -14.22
N THR A 164 6.92 -21.78 -13.47
CA THR A 164 6.93 -22.07 -12.03
C THR A 164 7.71 -20.96 -11.34
N SER A 165 7.29 -20.61 -10.13
CA SER A 165 8.05 -19.66 -9.31
C SER A 165 9.50 -20.12 -9.16
N THR A 166 10.43 -19.20 -9.37
CA THR A 166 11.87 -19.41 -9.18
C THR A 166 12.31 -19.09 -7.75
N VAL A 167 11.38 -18.66 -6.89
CA VAL A 167 11.67 -18.26 -5.52
C VAL A 167 11.87 -19.49 -4.64
N VAL A 168 13.06 -19.60 -4.07
CA VAL A 168 13.38 -20.63 -3.08
C VAL A 168 12.83 -20.20 -1.73
N THR A 169 11.85 -20.93 -1.22
CA THR A 169 11.20 -20.67 0.07
C THR A 169 11.84 -21.48 1.19
N LYS A 170 11.76 -20.97 2.41
CA LYS A 170 12.27 -21.61 3.62
C LYS A 170 11.20 -22.51 4.23
N ALA A 171 11.62 -23.63 4.81
CA ALA A 171 10.73 -24.44 5.63
C ALA A 171 10.29 -23.67 6.90
N PRO A 172 9.11 -23.97 7.48
CA PRO A 172 8.65 -23.30 8.70
C PRO A 172 9.67 -23.29 9.85
N SER A 173 10.43 -24.37 10.03
CA SER A 173 11.48 -24.48 11.05
C SER A 173 12.64 -23.48 10.83
N GLN A 174 12.91 -23.11 9.58
CA GLN A 174 13.95 -22.15 9.21
C GLN A 174 13.47 -20.70 9.31
N LEU A 175 12.15 -20.47 9.41
CA LEU A 175 11.56 -19.14 9.60
C LEU A 175 11.43 -18.77 11.09
N ALA A 176 11.33 -19.75 11.98
CA ALA A 176 11.18 -19.53 13.43
C ALA A 176 12.37 -18.81 14.09
N THR A 177 13.53 -18.76 13.42
CA THR A 177 14.76 -18.09 13.91
C THR A 177 14.92 -16.67 13.37
N VAL A 178 13.98 -16.18 12.56
CA VAL A 178 14.05 -14.84 11.97
C VAL A 178 13.62 -13.81 13.01
N THR A 179 14.58 -13.17 13.66
CA THR A 179 14.37 -11.98 14.49
C THR A 179 13.97 -10.79 13.60
N PRO A 180 13.01 -9.93 14.01
CA PRO A 180 12.69 -8.73 13.26
C PRO A 180 13.93 -7.89 12.95
N ALA A 181 14.11 -7.50 11.69
CA ALA A 181 15.14 -6.56 11.32
C ALA A 181 14.88 -5.19 11.98
N PRO A 182 15.92 -4.42 12.34
CA PRO A 182 15.73 -3.06 12.83
C PRO A 182 15.08 -2.18 11.75
N LYS A 183 14.24 -1.26 12.19
CA LYS A 183 13.49 -0.27 11.39
C LYS A 183 14.32 0.29 10.23
N ALA A 184 13.87 0.10 8.99
CA ALA A 184 14.34 0.94 7.89
C ALA A 184 13.91 2.38 8.19
N SER A 185 14.89 3.29 8.25
CA SER A 185 14.63 4.71 8.51
C SER A 185 13.73 5.30 7.44
N SER A 186 12.46 5.52 7.77
CA SER A 186 11.66 6.57 7.16
C SER A 186 12.46 7.87 7.28
N ALA A 187 12.91 8.44 6.16
CA ALA A 187 13.60 9.71 6.15
C ALA A 187 12.71 10.75 6.85
N ASN A 188 13.18 11.23 8.00
CA ASN A 188 12.53 12.25 8.79
C ASN A 188 12.52 13.55 7.96
N LYS A 189 11.35 14.07 7.60
CA LYS A 189 11.23 15.45 7.13
C LYS A 189 11.21 16.35 8.36
N THR A 190 12.38 16.57 8.96
CA THR A 190 12.60 17.66 9.90
C THR A 190 12.93 18.91 9.10
N ASP A 191 12.12 19.96 9.26
CA ASP A 191 12.61 21.27 9.70
C ASP A 191 11.42 22.11 10.15
N ASN A 192 11.39 22.39 11.45
CA ASN A 192 10.43 23.24 12.13
C ASN A 192 11.10 24.62 12.26
N ALA A 193 10.68 25.59 11.45
CA ALA A 193 11.11 26.99 11.61
C ALA A 193 10.03 27.75 12.39
N THR A 194 10.32 28.03 13.65
CA THR A 194 9.49 28.78 14.60
C THR A 194 9.41 30.25 14.16
N ALA A 195 8.21 30.75 13.87
CA ALA A 195 7.95 32.19 13.73
C ALA A 195 6.73 32.57 14.57
N THR A 196 6.99 33.20 15.72
CA THR A 196 6.01 33.73 16.65
C THR A 196 5.41 35.03 16.10
N ILE A 197 4.10 35.12 15.91
CA ILE A 197 3.41 36.37 15.54
C ILE A 197 2.52 36.82 16.70
N LYS A 198 2.79 38.02 17.21
CA LYS A 198 2.01 38.75 18.21
C LYS A 198 0.88 39.53 17.51
N PRO A 199 -0.35 39.61 18.06
CA PRO A 199 -1.44 40.33 17.40
C PRO A 199 -1.31 41.85 17.61
N THR A 200 -1.48 42.63 16.54
CA THR A 200 -1.75 44.08 16.62
C THR A 200 -3.10 44.34 15.98
N THR A 201 -3.99 44.99 16.72
CA THR A 201 -5.35 45.38 16.32
C THR A 201 -5.31 46.71 15.59
N THR A 202 -5.94 46.78 14.42
CA THR A 202 -6.34 48.05 13.80
C THR A 202 -7.77 47.94 13.29
N THR A 203 -8.60 48.89 13.70
CA THR A 203 -10.03 49.03 13.43
C THR A 203 -10.30 49.64 12.05
N VAL A 204 -11.42 49.26 11.42
CA VAL A 204 -12.02 49.96 10.27
C VAL A 204 -13.52 50.18 10.57
N PRO A 205 -14.10 51.38 10.34
CA PRO A 205 -15.54 51.57 10.45
C PRO A 205 -16.27 51.57 9.08
N GLY A 206 -17.31 50.74 8.99
CA GLY A 206 -18.65 51.10 8.51
C GLY A 206 -18.98 51.09 7.01
N ALA A 207 -19.81 50.13 6.58
CA ALA A 207 -21.06 50.34 5.81
C ALA A 207 -21.82 49.01 5.55
N THR A 208 -23.15 49.07 5.65
CA THR A 208 -24.18 48.00 5.69
C THR A 208 -24.63 47.48 4.29
N PRO A 209 -25.50 46.45 4.16
CA PRO A 209 -25.24 45.30 3.29
C PRO A 209 -26.14 45.19 2.05
N LYS A 210 -25.73 44.36 1.08
CA LYS A 210 -26.66 43.74 0.11
C LYS A 210 -26.24 42.30 -0.21
N SER A 211 -27.23 41.43 -0.24
CA SER A 211 -27.19 39.97 -0.32
C SER A 211 -26.54 39.41 -1.60
N ALA A 212 -25.79 38.31 -1.48
CA ALA A 212 -26.13 36.99 -2.02
C ALA A 212 -24.97 35.98 -1.84
N ALA A 213 -25.37 34.73 -1.61
CA ALA A 213 -24.60 33.52 -1.33
C ALA A 213 -23.26 33.31 -2.07
N MET A 214 -22.25 32.81 -1.35
CA MET A 214 -21.59 31.51 -1.57
C MET A 214 -20.59 31.25 -0.43
N GLY A 215 -20.92 30.37 0.52
CA GLY A 215 -19.99 29.96 1.56
C GLY A 215 -19.04 28.88 1.04
N ALA A 216 -17.80 29.24 0.75
CA ALA A 216 -16.72 28.27 0.58
C ALA A 216 -16.14 27.94 1.96
N ALA A 217 -16.36 26.70 2.41
CA ALA A 217 -15.75 26.15 3.60
C ALA A 217 -14.25 25.90 3.36
N LEU A 218 -13.43 26.31 4.32
CA LEU A 218 -12.05 25.82 4.46
C LEU A 218 -12.12 24.31 4.72
N THR A 219 -11.71 23.50 3.75
CA THR A 219 -11.40 22.09 3.98
C THR A 219 -9.90 21.96 4.27
N SER A 220 -9.60 21.70 5.54
CA SER A 220 -8.33 21.14 5.99
C SER A 220 -8.06 19.83 5.24
N LEU A 221 -6.96 19.75 4.48
CA LEU A 221 -6.44 18.47 4.00
C LEU A 221 -5.95 17.65 5.19
N VAL A 222 -6.82 16.77 5.68
CA VAL A 222 -6.41 15.62 6.47
C VAL A 222 -5.84 14.61 5.49
N SER A 223 -4.58 14.23 5.67
CA SER A 223 -4.02 13.04 5.04
C SER A 223 -4.81 11.83 5.56
N MET A 224 -5.78 11.37 4.78
CA MET A 224 -6.51 10.13 5.06
C MET A 224 -5.58 8.98 4.72
N ALA A 225 -5.01 8.35 5.75
CA ALA A 225 -4.82 6.92 5.69
C ALA A 225 -6.21 6.31 5.49
N VAL A 226 -6.50 5.90 4.25
CA VAL A 226 -7.75 5.20 3.95
C VAL A 226 -7.60 3.80 4.54
N ALA A 227 -8.14 3.62 5.75
CA ALA A 227 -8.44 2.29 6.26
C ALA A 227 -9.59 1.73 5.40
N SER A 228 -9.24 1.06 4.30
CA SER A 228 -10.21 0.31 3.51
C SER A 228 -10.65 -0.91 4.32
N VAL A 229 -11.86 -0.86 4.87
CA VAL A 229 -12.56 -2.05 5.36
C VAL A 229 -12.99 -2.83 4.13
N VAL A 230 -12.17 -3.80 3.70
CA VAL A 230 -12.56 -4.73 2.64
C VAL A 230 -13.49 -5.77 3.27
N MET A 231 -14.78 -5.62 3.02
CA MET A 231 -15.79 -6.60 3.41
C MET A 231 -15.74 -7.76 2.40
N LEU A 232 -15.18 -8.91 2.80
CA LEU A 232 -15.29 -10.14 2.00
C LEU A 232 -16.72 -10.67 2.15
N ALA A 233 -17.52 -10.59 1.09
CA ALA A 233 -18.65 -11.50 0.90
C ALA A 233 -18.10 -12.79 0.26
N LEU A 234 -18.20 -13.90 0.99
CA LEU A 234 -17.91 -15.25 0.51
C LEU A 234 -18.97 -15.71 -0.50
#